data_AF-A0A2R2MKM9-F1
#
_entry.id   AF-A0A2R2MKM9-F1
#
_cell.length_a   1.000
_cell.length_b   1.000
_cell.length_c   1.000
_cell.angle_alpha   90.00
_cell.angle_beta   90.00
_cell.angle_gamma   90.00
#
_symmetry.space_group_name_H-M   'P 1'
#
loop_
_entity.id
_entity.type
_entity.pdbx_description
1 polymer ?
#
loop_
_entity_poly.entity_id
_entity_poly.type
_entity_poly.pdbx_seq_one_letter_code
_entity_poly.pdbx_strand_id
1 'polypeptide(L)'
;MGLEEDQGLDVWDMSYLLGGHVPDHFQFNPAVRITRESAGFVKDPGLADVIHCVALVIDGSTYKVMSSKVKENLLGVQTLARDRDIPVHVVLTKVDKVCEDEADDPSLIFRSRAIEKKVKEISDAFGIQSILDYNHVQLSDR
;
A
#
# COMPACT_ATOMS: atom_id res chain seq x y z
N MET A 1 -4.08 -0.77 -14.72
CA MET A 1 -4.02 -2.12 -14.11
C MET A 1 -3.30 -1.98 -12.79
N GLY A 2 -3.85 -2.59 -11.75
CA GLY A 2 -3.35 -2.52 -10.38
C GLY A 2 -3.59 -3.84 -9.68
N LEU A 3 -4.40 -3.82 -8.62
CA LEU A 3 -4.64 -4.96 -7.74
C LEU A 3 -6.07 -5.52 -7.86
N GLU A 4 -6.77 -5.24 -8.96
CA GLU A 4 -8.15 -5.65 -9.20
C GLU A 4 -8.30 -7.19 -9.23
N GLU A 5 -9.51 -7.70 -8.99
CA GLU A 5 -9.72 -9.15 -8.78
C GLU A 5 -9.40 -10.02 -10.01
N ASP A 6 -9.88 -9.60 -11.18
CA ASP A 6 -9.85 -10.42 -12.40
C ASP A 6 -8.72 -10.04 -13.37
N GLN A 7 -8.20 -8.82 -13.25
CA GLN A 7 -7.21 -8.24 -14.17
C GLN A 7 -6.07 -7.56 -13.44
N GLY A 8 -5.91 -7.82 -12.14
CA GLY A 8 -4.79 -7.28 -11.36
C GLY A 8 -3.46 -7.94 -11.71
N LEU A 9 -2.39 -7.32 -11.23
CA LEU A 9 -1.03 -7.80 -11.36
C LEU A 9 -0.83 -9.12 -10.62
N ASP A 10 -0.17 -10.06 -11.29
CA ASP A 10 0.23 -11.33 -10.70
C ASP A 10 1.40 -11.13 -9.73
N VAL A 11 1.49 -11.97 -8.70
CA VAL A 11 2.58 -11.99 -7.72
C VAL A 11 3.96 -12.10 -8.39
N TRP A 12 4.06 -12.81 -9.52
CA TRP A 12 5.31 -12.89 -10.30
C TRP A 12 5.70 -11.58 -10.96
N ASP A 13 4.74 -10.83 -11.51
CA ASP A 13 4.98 -9.52 -12.10
C ASP A 13 5.44 -8.53 -11.04
N MET A 14 4.88 -8.62 -9.83
CA MET A 14 5.31 -7.83 -8.67
C MET A 14 6.75 -8.14 -8.25
N SER A 15 7.19 -9.40 -8.35
CA SER A 15 8.59 -9.75 -8.07
C SER A 15 9.55 -9.04 -9.01
N TYR A 16 9.23 -8.96 -10.31
CA TYR A 16 10.07 -8.24 -11.27
C TYR A 16 10.06 -6.74 -11.01
N LEU A 17 8.90 -6.18 -10.69
CA LEU A 17 8.75 -4.77 -10.35
C LEU A 17 9.57 -4.38 -9.11
N LEU A 18 9.45 -5.13 -8.01
CA LEU A 18 10.22 -4.89 -6.79
C LEU A 18 11.73 -5.00 -7.01
N GLY A 19 12.14 -5.89 -7.91
CA GLY A 19 13.55 -6.09 -8.27
C GLY A 19 14.11 -5.07 -9.28
N GLY A 20 13.33 -4.10 -9.75
CA GLY A 20 13.79 -3.11 -10.73
C GLY A 20 13.92 -3.62 -12.16
N HIS A 21 13.35 -4.78 -12.46
CA HIS A 21 13.39 -5.38 -13.79
C HIS A 21 12.42 -4.75 -14.79
N VAL A 22 11.61 -3.80 -14.32
CA VAL A 22 10.55 -3.14 -15.07
C VAL A 22 10.86 -1.64 -15.09
N PRO A 23 10.94 -1.01 -16.27
CA PRO A 23 11.31 0.40 -16.36
C PRO A 23 10.17 1.31 -15.87
N ASP A 24 10.51 2.55 -15.53
CA ASP A 24 9.52 3.58 -15.25
C ASP A 24 8.51 3.71 -16.40
N HIS A 25 7.26 3.98 -16.03
CA HIS A 25 6.13 4.09 -16.94
C HIS A 25 5.82 2.82 -17.77
N PHE A 26 6.28 1.64 -17.31
CA PHE A 26 5.88 0.39 -17.94
C PHE A 26 4.37 0.23 -18.00
N GLN A 27 3.87 -0.07 -19.20
CA GLN A 27 2.44 -0.24 -19.44
C GLN A 27 2.07 -1.71 -19.29
N PHE A 28 1.44 -2.06 -18.17
CA PHE A 28 0.98 -3.42 -17.91
C PHE A 28 -0.16 -3.84 -18.85
N ASN A 29 -0.16 -5.12 -19.26
CA ASN A 29 -1.21 -5.73 -20.09
C ASN A 29 -1.80 -6.96 -19.39
N PRO A 30 -3.11 -7.00 -19.09
CA PRO A 30 -3.65 -8.05 -18.21
C PRO A 30 -3.70 -9.41 -18.89
N ALA A 31 -3.56 -9.43 -20.22
CA ALA A 31 -3.49 -10.65 -21.01
C ALA A 31 -2.07 -11.21 -21.12
N VAL A 32 -1.03 -10.47 -20.71
CA VAL A 32 0.37 -10.83 -20.94
C VAL A 32 1.22 -10.58 -19.70
N ARG A 33 1.81 -11.65 -19.16
CA ARG A 33 2.74 -11.58 -18.02
C ARG A 33 4.08 -10.96 -18.41
N ILE A 34 4.77 -10.40 -17.42
CA ILE A 34 6.14 -9.93 -17.57
C ILE A 34 7.07 -11.14 -17.63
N THR A 35 7.90 -11.17 -18.66
CA THR A 35 8.97 -12.17 -18.84
C THR A 35 10.28 -11.46 -19.16
N ARG A 36 11.38 -12.21 -19.16
CA ARG A 36 12.71 -11.66 -19.51
C ARG A 36 12.81 -11.24 -20.98
N GLU A 37 11.85 -11.66 -21.80
CA GLU A 37 11.70 -11.33 -23.22
C GLU A 37 10.73 -10.16 -23.44
N SER A 38 10.06 -9.66 -22.39
CA SER A 38 9.20 -8.48 -22.49
C SER A 38 10.01 -7.28 -22.98
N ALA A 39 9.39 -6.49 -23.87
CA ALA A 39 10.00 -5.27 -24.38
C ALA A 39 10.30 -4.31 -23.21
N GLY A 40 11.54 -3.83 -23.14
CA GLY A 40 11.99 -2.91 -22.08
C GLY A 40 12.38 -3.58 -20.77
N PHE A 41 12.32 -4.91 -20.65
CA PHE A 41 12.76 -5.63 -19.45
C PHE A 41 14.23 -5.33 -19.12
N VAL A 42 14.50 -4.89 -17.89
CA VAL A 42 15.83 -4.58 -17.40
C VAL A 42 16.46 -5.87 -16.89
N LYS A 43 17.47 -6.40 -17.60
CA LYS A 43 18.09 -7.69 -17.25
C LYS A 43 18.90 -7.62 -15.96
N ASP A 44 19.70 -6.57 -15.83
CA ASP A 44 20.65 -6.36 -14.74
C ASP A 44 20.37 -4.98 -14.10
N PRO A 45 19.35 -4.89 -13.23
CA PRO A 45 18.96 -3.62 -12.60
C PRO A 45 20.08 -3.10 -11.69
N GLY A 46 20.36 -1.82 -11.82
CA GLY A 46 21.22 -1.08 -10.90
C GLY A 46 20.48 -0.67 -9.63
N LEU A 47 21.20 -0.12 -8.66
CA LEU A 47 20.60 0.32 -7.41
C LEU A 47 19.45 1.33 -7.64
N ALA A 48 19.59 2.24 -8.61
CA ALA A 48 18.57 3.24 -8.93
C ALA A 48 17.28 2.63 -9.51
N ASP A 49 17.33 1.43 -10.07
CA ASP A 49 16.18 0.77 -10.70
C ASP A 49 15.34 -0.01 -9.68
N VAL A 50 15.95 -0.43 -8.56
CA VAL A 50 15.30 -1.26 -7.54
C VAL A 50 14.34 -0.45 -6.68
N ILE A 51 13.23 -1.05 -6.28
CA ILE A 51 12.30 -0.43 -5.33
C ILE A 51 12.87 -0.53 -3.91
N HIS A 52 13.04 0.64 -3.29
CA HIS A 52 13.58 0.74 -1.93
C HIS A 52 12.50 0.85 -0.85
N CYS A 53 11.24 1.02 -1.21
CA CYS A 53 10.12 1.16 -0.28
C CYS A 53 8.79 0.93 -0.99
N VAL A 54 7.81 0.35 -0.30
CA VAL A 54 6.44 0.19 -0.77
C VAL A 54 5.47 0.96 0.13
N ALA A 55 4.55 1.72 -0.47
CA ALA A 55 3.43 2.33 0.25
C ALA A 55 2.11 1.68 -0.18
N LEU A 56 1.42 1.02 0.75
CA LEU A 56 0.08 0.48 0.55
C LEU A 56 -0.95 1.52 1.00
N VAL A 57 -1.62 2.16 0.03
CA VAL A 57 -2.61 3.20 0.31
C VAL A 57 -3.99 2.57 0.39
N ILE A 58 -4.62 2.63 1.56
CA ILE A 58 -5.89 1.96 1.86
C ILE A 58 -6.94 3.02 2.20
N ASP A 59 -8.12 2.92 1.57
CA ASP A 59 -9.29 3.73 1.92
C ASP A 59 -9.94 3.17 3.20
N GLY A 60 -9.86 3.93 4.29
CA GLY A 60 -10.37 3.50 5.59
C GLY A 60 -11.90 3.37 5.63
N SER A 61 -12.60 4.14 4.80
CA SER A 61 -14.07 4.14 4.74
C SER A 61 -14.62 2.90 4.04
N THR A 62 -13.85 2.31 3.11
CA THR A 62 -14.29 1.16 2.31
C THR A 62 -13.54 -0.13 2.63
N TYR A 63 -12.53 -0.11 3.51
CA TYR A 63 -11.74 -1.30 3.87
C TYR A 63 -12.59 -2.55 4.25
N LYS A 64 -13.73 -2.37 4.93
CA LYS A 64 -14.59 -3.49 5.31
C LYS A 64 -15.25 -4.19 4.13
N VAL A 65 -15.65 -3.42 3.11
CA VAL A 65 -16.33 -3.92 1.91
C VAL A 65 -15.36 -4.21 0.76
N MET A 66 -14.09 -3.85 0.91
CA MET A 66 -13.01 -4.31 0.03
C MET A 66 -13.01 -5.84 0.00
N SER A 67 -12.98 -6.38 -1.20
CA SER A 67 -13.06 -7.82 -1.42
C SER A 67 -11.85 -8.56 -0.87
N SER A 68 -12.04 -9.84 -0.53
CA SER A 68 -10.96 -10.68 -0.01
C SER A 68 -9.80 -10.81 -1.00
N LYS A 69 -10.09 -10.86 -2.31
CA LYS A 69 -9.07 -11.01 -3.34
C LYS A 69 -8.12 -9.81 -3.41
N VAL A 70 -8.65 -8.59 -3.32
CA VAL A 70 -7.83 -7.37 -3.27
C VAL A 70 -6.99 -7.33 -1.98
N LYS A 71 -7.57 -7.74 -0.84
CA LYS A 71 -6.82 -7.84 0.44
C LYS A 71 -5.68 -8.84 0.36
N GLU A 72 -5.92 -10.02 -0.21
CA GLU A 72 -4.90 -11.04 -0.46
C GLU A 72 -3.78 -10.51 -1.37
N ASN A 73 -4.12 -9.78 -2.43
CA ASN A 73 -3.13 -9.18 -3.33
C ASN A 73 -2.25 -8.15 -2.58
N LEU A 74 -2.84 -7.28 -1.76
CA LEU A 74 -2.10 -6.31 -0.93
C LEU A 74 -1.16 -7.03 0.06
N LEU A 75 -1.64 -8.09 0.73
CA LEU A 75 -0.82 -8.92 1.63
C LEU A 75 0.30 -9.65 0.90
N GLY A 76 0.05 -10.11 -0.33
CA GLY A 76 1.06 -10.74 -1.19
C GLY A 76 2.19 -9.78 -1.52
N VAL A 77 1.87 -8.55 -1.94
CA VAL A 77 2.86 -7.48 -2.20
C VAL A 77 3.67 -7.18 -0.95
N GLN A 78 3.01 -7.02 0.20
CA GLN A 78 3.69 -6.79 1.46
C GLN A 78 4.66 -7.91 1.82
N THR A 79 4.22 -9.17 1.71
CA THR A 79 5.03 -10.34 2.03
C THR A 79 6.25 -10.40 1.13
N LEU A 80 6.06 -10.21 -0.18
CA LEU A 80 7.16 -10.17 -1.15
C LEU A 80 8.18 -9.05 -0.85
N ALA A 81 7.71 -7.86 -0.47
CA ALA A 81 8.58 -6.75 -0.13
C ALA A 81 9.38 -7.04 1.15
N ARG A 82 8.71 -7.54 2.20
CA ARG A 82 9.35 -7.90 3.47
C ARG A 82 10.39 -9.01 3.30
N ASP A 83 10.10 -10.02 2.48
CA ASP A 83 11.03 -11.12 2.19
C ASP A 83 12.29 -10.65 1.43
N ARG A 84 12.27 -9.42 0.90
CA ARG A 84 13.40 -8.74 0.24
C ARG A 84 14.00 -7.60 1.09
N ASP A 85 13.64 -7.53 2.37
CA ASP A 85 14.04 -6.45 3.29
C ASP A 85 13.64 -5.04 2.79
N ILE A 86 12.59 -4.94 1.98
CA ILE A 86 12.04 -3.66 1.50
C ILE A 86 11.03 -3.14 2.54
N PRO A 87 11.23 -1.94 3.12
CA PRO A 87 10.26 -1.30 4.00
C PRO A 87 8.87 -1.16 3.37
N VAL A 88 7.83 -1.49 4.14
CA VAL A 88 6.43 -1.32 3.74
C VAL A 88 5.72 -0.38 4.71
N HIS A 89 5.13 0.68 4.18
CA HIS A 89 4.26 1.59 4.93
C HIS A 89 2.81 1.41 4.49
N VAL A 90 1.88 1.35 5.46
CA VAL A 90 0.45 1.39 5.18
C VAL A 90 -0.07 2.78 5.46
N VAL A 91 -0.67 3.40 4.45
CA VAL A 91 -1.23 4.75 4.52
C VAL A 91 -2.74 4.66 4.50
N LEU A 92 -3.38 5.01 5.61
CA LEU A 92 -4.83 5.08 5.70
C LEU A 92 -5.33 6.42 5.17
N THR A 93 -6.28 6.39 4.24
CA THR A 93 -6.89 7.58 3.62
C THR A 93 -8.38 7.65 3.89
N LYS A 94 -8.98 8.83 3.61
CA LYS A 94 -10.40 9.14 3.87
C LYS A 94 -10.81 8.91 5.33
N VAL A 95 -9.92 9.31 6.24
CA VAL A 95 -10.11 9.19 7.69
C VAL A 95 -11.27 10.05 8.20
N ASP A 96 -11.54 11.17 7.53
CA ASP A 96 -12.72 12.01 7.72
C ASP A 96 -14.04 11.21 7.62
N LYS A 97 -14.12 10.28 6.66
CA LYS A 97 -15.31 9.43 6.47
C LYS A 97 -15.41 8.25 7.42
N VAL A 98 -14.33 7.91 8.11
CA VAL A 98 -14.35 6.91 9.19
C VAL A 98 -14.85 7.54 10.49
N CYS A 99 -14.74 8.86 10.58
CA CYS A 99 -14.89 9.68 11.77
C CYS A 99 -15.99 10.74 11.53
N GLU A 100 -17.17 10.29 11.07
CA GLU A 100 -18.25 11.19 10.61
C GLU A 100 -18.73 12.19 11.69
N ASP A 101 -18.55 11.86 12.97
CA ASP A 101 -18.99 12.66 14.11
C ASP A 101 -18.02 13.82 14.48
N GLU A 102 -16.78 13.81 13.96
CA GLU A 102 -15.73 14.78 14.30
C GLU A 102 -15.29 15.67 13.12
N ALA A 103 -16.19 15.84 12.13
CA ALA A 103 -15.90 16.51 10.86
C ALA A 103 -15.54 18.00 10.94
N ASP A 104 -15.76 18.67 12.08
CA ASP A 104 -15.55 20.12 12.21
C ASP A 104 -14.09 20.51 12.55
N ASP A 105 -13.29 19.61 13.13
CA ASP A 105 -11.86 19.86 13.42
C ASP A 105 -10.99 18.65 13.02
N PRO A 106 -10.26 18.74 11.88
CA PRO A 106 -9.36 17.69 11.41
C PRO A 106 -8.28 17.26 12.41
N SER A 107 -7.93 18.11 13.38
CA SER A 107 -6.96 17.77 14.42
C SER A 107 -7.49 16.71 15.40
N LEU A 108 -8.81 16.60 15.55
CA LEU A 108 -9.47 15.63 16.43
C LEU A 108 -9.58 14.25 15.80
N ILE A 109 -9.54 14.14 14.47
CA ILE A 109 -9.66 12.88 13.73
C ILE A 109 -8.60 11.86 14.20
N PHE A 110 -7.35 12.30 14.36
CA PHE A 110 -6.26 11.40 14.81
C PHE A 110 -6.45 10.90 16.24
N ARG A 111 -7.23 11.62 17.07
CA ARG A 111 -7.59 11.24 18.45
C ARG A 111 -8.88 10.43 18.52
N SER A 112 -9.57 10.23 17.41
CA SER A 112 -10.82 9.46 17.40
C SER A 112 -10.57 7.98 17.65
N ARG A 113 -11.41 7.40 18.52
CA ARG A 113 -11.45 5.96 18.76
C ARG A 113 -11.82 5.18 17.50
N ALA A 114 -12.58 5.78 16.59
CA ALA A 114 -12.93 5.14 15.32
C ALA A 114 -11.68 4.93 14.46
N ILE A 115 -10.81 5.94 14.38
CA ILE A 115 -9.52 5.86 13.68
C ILE A 115 -8.57 4.90 14.37
N GLU A 116 -8.41 4.99 15.68
CA GLU A 116 -7.55 4.06 16.44
C GLU A 116 -7.95 2.60 16.19
N LYS A 117 -9.24 2.29 16.27
CA LYS A 117 -9.76 0.95 16.01
C LYS A 117 -9.52 0.51 14.56
N LYS A 118 -9.70 1.42 13.59
CA LYS A 118 -9.47 1.15 12.18
C LYS A 118 -8.00 0.88 11.88
N VAL A 119 -7.09 1.68 12.44
CA VAL A 119 -5.65 1.48 12.32
C VAL A 119 -5.25 0.14 12.92
N LYS A 120 -5.76 -0.21 14.10
CA LYS A 120 -5.51 -1.52 14.71
C LYS A 120 -6.01 -2.68 13.84
N GLU A 121 -7.26 -2.60 13.36
CA GLU A 121 -7.85 -3.61 12.47
C GLU A 121 -6.97 -3.88 11.23
N ILE A 122 -6.48 -2.82 10.59
CA ILE A 122 -5.63 -2.93 9.41
C ILE A 122 -4.21 -3.38 9.80
N SER A 123 -3.65 -2.86 10.88
CA SER A 123 -2.31 -3.24 11.33
C SER A 123 -2.21 -4.72 11.68
N ASP A 124 -3.23 -5.25 12.36
CA ASP A 124 -3.33 -6.68 12.67
C ASP A 124 -3.45 -7.51 11.39
N ALA A 125 -4.28 -7.07 10.43
CA ALA A 125 -4.45 -7.78 9.15
C ALA A 125 -3.17 -7.83 8.32
N PHE A 126 -2.38 -6.76 8.33
CA PHE A 126 -1.12 -6.64 7.61
C PHE A 126 0.10 -7.06 8.46
N GLY A 127 -0.08 -7.46 9.73
CA GLY A 127 1.05 -7.83 10.60
C GLY A 127 2.11 -6.73 10.74
N ILE A 128 1.70 -5.46 10.71
CA ILE A 128 2.59 -4.30 10.90
C ILE A 128 2.40 -3.78 12.33
N GLN A 129 3.49 -3.41 13.00
CA GLN A 129 3.38 -2.70 14.27
C GLN A 129 2.81 -1.31 14.01
N SER A 130 1.61 -1.03 14.53
CA SER A 130 1.02 0.30 14.44
C SER A 130 1.83 1.29 15.27
N ILE A 131 2.36 2.31 14.61
CA ILE A 131 2.81 3.54 15.27
C ILE A 131 1.75 4.59 14.91
N LEU A 132 0.85 4.87 15.84
CA LEU A 132 0.03 6.08 15.77
C LEU A 132 0.94 7.24 16.16
N ASP A 133 1.53 7.91 15.18
CA ASP A 133 2.43 9.02 15.44
C ASP A 133 1.61 10.28 15.80
N TYR A 134 1.12 10.32 17.04
CA TYR A 134 0.35 11.43 17.61
C TYR A 134 1.14 12.75 17.70
N ASN A 135 2.45 12.71 17.46
CA ASN A 135 3.37 13.79 17.81
C ASN A 135 3.57 14.87 16.74
N HIS A 136 3.02 14.70 15.53
CA HIS A 136 3.19 15.69 14.46
C HIS A 136 2.04 16.70 14.32
N VAL A 137 0.95 16.58 15.09
CA VAL A 137 -0.15 17.58 15.14
C VAL A 137 -0.01 18.50 16.37
N GLN A 138 1.21 18.98 16.61
CA GLN A 138 1.51 20.11 17.49
C GLN A 138 2.26 21.16 16.66
N LEU A 139 1.58 21.73 15.66
CA LEU A 139 2.06 22.92 14.97
C LEU A 139 1.04 24.04 15.16
N SER A 140 1.48 25.03 15.94
CA SER A 140 1.04 26.43 15.89
C SER A 140 -0.33 26.79 16.50
N ASP A 141 -0.42 26.76 17.83
CA ASP A 141 -1.15 27.79 18.57
C ASP A 141 -0.21 28.43 19.61
N ARG A 142 0.44 29.52 19.20
CA ARG A 142 1.02 30.55 20.06
C ARG A 142 0.77 31.91 19.43
#